data_AF-A0A7C3ZU96-F1
#
_entry.id   AF-A0A7C3ZU96-F1
#
_cell.length_a   1.000
_cell.length_b   1.000
_cell.length_c   1.000
_cell.angle_alpha   90.00
_cell.angle_beta   90.00
_cell.angle_gamma   90.00
#
_symmetry.space_group_name_H-M   'P 1'
#
loop_
_entity.id
_entity.type
_entity.pdbx_description
1 polymer ?
#
loop_
_entity_poly.entity_id
_entity_poly.type
_entity_poly.pdbx_seq_one_letter_code
_entity_poly.pdbx_strand_id
1 'polypeptide(L)' 'MEIIKLLDAIEQLRPRSRLIVYLYYFDEKDIEQVADELGVKKDHIHVIKTRALAQLREILEKDNAD' A
#
# COMPACT_ATOMS: atom_id res chain seq x y z
N MET A 1 17.07 3.68 -9.80
CA MET A 1 17.39 2.50 -8.97
C MET A 1 16.42 2.39 -7.79
N GLU A 2 16.20 3.46 -7.01
CA GLU A 2 15.24 3.46 -5.89
C GLU A 2 13.76 3.22 -6.30
N ILE A 3 13.32 3.77 -7.43
CA ILE A 3 11.93 3.56 -7.92
C ILE A 3 11.66 2.08 -8.22
N ILE A 4 12.63 1.37 -8.79
CA ILE A 4 12.50 -0.06 -9.10
C ILE A 4 12.33 -0.86 -7.81
N LYS A 5 13.17 -0.58 -6.80
CA LYS A 5 13.07 -1.19 -5.46
C LYS A 5 11.70 -0.98 -4.81
N LEU A 6 11.11 0.21 -4.96
CA LEU A 6 9.77 0.49 -4.42
C LEU A 6 8.68 -0.32 -5.13
N LEU A 7 8.73 -0.39 -6.46
CA LEU A 7 7.75 -1.17 -7.24
C LEU A 7 7.83 -2.66 -6.88
N ASP A 8 9.05 -3.20 -6.76
CA ASP A 8 9.26 -4.59 -6.34
C ASP A 8 8.75 -4.85 -4.92
N ALA A 9 8.90 -3.89 -4.00
CA ALA A 9 8.35 -3.98 -2.65
C ALA A 9 6.81 -3.92 -2.63
N ILE A 10 6.20 -3.11 -3.50
CA ILE A 10 4.74 -3.04 -3.66
C ILE A 10 4.19 -4.38 -4.18
N GLU A 11 4.89 -5.04 -5.09
CA GLU A 11 4.54 -6.37 -5.59
C GLU A 11 4.63 -7.48 -4.53
N GLN A 12 5.30 -7.24 -3.40
CA GLN A 12 5.36 -8.17 -2.27
C GLN A 12 4.26 -7.92 -1.22
N LEU A 13 3.48 -6.84 -1.35
CA LEU A 13 2.34 -6.58 -0.47
C LEU A 13 1.24 -7.64 -0.63
N ARG A 14 0.49 -7.90 0.44
CA ARG A 14 -0.75 -8.69 0.33
C ARG A 14 -1.69 -8.04 -0.71
N PRO A 15 -2.48 -8.82 -1.48
CA PRO A 15 -3.28 -8.29 -2.60
C PRO A 15 -4.15 -7.09 -2.22
N ARG A 16 -4.81 -7.15 -1.05
CA ARG A 16 -5.69 -6.06 -0.58
C ARG A 16 -4.92 -4.80 -0.18
N SER A 17 -3.74 -4.95 0.41
CA SER A 17 -2.84 -3.84 0.74
C SER A 17 -2.30 -3.18 -0.53
N ARG A 18 -1.89 -3.98 -1.51
CA ARG A 18 -1.41 -3.50 -2.82
C ARG A 18 -2.46 -2.67 -3.53
N LEU A 19 -3.69 -3.16 -3.60
CA LEU A 19 -4.81 -2.45 -4.23
C LEU A 19 -5.05 -1.07 -3.59
N ILE A 20 -5.05 -0.99 -2.25
CA ILE A 20 -5.26 0.29 -1.55
C ILE A 20 -4.08 1.26 -1.77
N VAL A 21 -2.84 0.75 -1.80
CA VAL A 21 -1.68 1.57 -2.14
C VAL A 21 -1.78 2.11 -3.56
N TYR A 22 -2.19 1.29 -4.53
CA TYR A 22 -2.41 1.72 -5.91
C TYR A 22 -3.45 2.83 -6.00
N LEU A 23 -4.67 2.58 -5.48
CA LEU A 23 -5.75 3.55 -5.54
C LEU A 23 -5.41 4.88 -4.85
N TYR A 24 -4.74 4.82 -3.69
CA TYR A 24 -4.45 6.03 -2.92
C TYR A 24 -3.27 6.85 -3.46
N TYR A 25 -2.17 6.19 -3.85
CA TYR A 25 -0.93 6.88 -4.22
C TYR A 25 -0.71 7.03 -5.73
N PHE A 26 -1.29 6.16 -6.56
CA PHE A 26 -1.10 6.18 -8.01
C PHE A 26 -2.32 6.72 -8.75
N ASP A 27 -3.52 6.37 -8.26
CA ASP A 27 -4.80 6.87 -8.81
C ASP A 27 -5.30 8.13 -8.09
N GLU A 28 -4.51 8.65 -7.13
CA GLU A 28 -4.76 9.88 -6.36
C GLU A 28 -6.13 9.95 -5.67
N LYS A 29 -6.76 8.81 -5.39
CA LYS A 29 -8.03 8.75 -4.66
C LYS A 29 -7.84 9.03 -3.18
N ASP A 30 -8.79 9.73 -2.58
CA ASP A 30 -8.85 9.87 -1.13
C ASP A 30 -9.43 8.62 -0.44
N ILE A 31 -9.41 8.60 0.90
CA ILE A 31 -9.88 7.46 1.69
C ILE A 31 -11.37 7.17 1.48
N GLU A 32 -12.18 8.19 1.21
CA GLU A 32 -13.62 8.06 0.99
C GLU A 32 -13.89 7.42 -0.36
N GLN A 33 -13.26 7.91 -1.42
CA GLN A 33 -13.35 7.33 -2.76
C GLN A 33 -12.88 5.87 -2.78
N VAL A 34 -11.78 5.55 -2.10
CA VAL A 34 -11.29 4.16 -1.97
C VAL A 34 -12.29 3.28 -1.20
N ALA A 35 -12.87 3.80 -0.12
CA ALA A 35 -13.85 3.06 0.69
C ALA A 35 -15.12 2.75 -0.12
N ASP A 36 -15.62 3.74 -0.84
CA ASP A 36 -16.82 3.63 -1.68
C ASP A 36 -16.61 2.64 -2.84
N GLU A 37 -15.48 2.74 -3.55
CA GLU A 37 -15.15 1.84 -4.65
C GLU A 37 -14.99 0.38 -4.20
N LEU A 38 -14.43 0.17 -3.01
CA LEU A 38 -14.23 -1.18 -2.45
C LEU A 38 -15.42 -1.68 -1.63
N GLY A 39 -16.47 -0.88 -1.46
CA GLY A 39 -17.67 -1.23 -0.69
C GLY A 39 -17.39 -1.52 0.78
N VAL A 40 -16.46 -0.79 1.41
CA VAL A 40 -16.06 -0.98 2.81
C VAL A 40 -16.09 0.31 3.62
N LYS A 41 -15.98 0.21 4.95
CA LYS A 41 -15.89 1.39 5.83
C LYS A 41 -14.53 2.07 5.72
N LYS A 42 -14.50 3.40 5.85
CA LYS A 42 -13.27 4.23 5.88
C LYS A 42 -12.24 3.73 6.91
N ASP A 43 -12.69 3.35 8.11
CA ASP A 43 -11.82 2.79 9.16
C ASP A 43 -11.05 1.56 8.70
N HIS A 44 -11.68 0.71 7.87
CA HIS A 44 -11.03 -0.47 7.33
C HIS A 44 -9.89 -0.09 6.38
N ILE A 45 -10.07 0.96 5.58
CA ILE A 45 -9.04 1.49 4.68
C ILE A 45 -7.86 2.05 5.49
N HIS A 46 -8.11 2.83 6.54
CA HIS A 46 -7.05 3.33 7.42
C HIS A 46 -6.20 2.21 8.01
N VAL A 47 -6.85 1.17 8.53
CA VAL A 47 -6.16 0.01 9.11
C VAL A 47 -5.31 -0.71 8.06
N ILE A 48 -5.85 -0.95 6.86
CA ILE A 48 -5.11 -1.64 5.81
C ILE A 48 -3.94 -0.77 5.31
N LYS A 49 -4.15 0.54 5.13
CA LYS A 49 -3.09 1.47 4.73
C LYS A 49 -1.93 1.47 5.72
N THR A 50 -2.22 1.54 7.03
CA THR A 50 -1.19 1.47 8.07
C THR A 50 -0.41 0.15 7.99
N ARG A 51 -1.09 -0.99 7.80
CA ARG A 51 -0.42 -2.29 7.65
C ARG A 51 0.41 -2.37 6.36
N ALA A 52 -0.08 -1.80 5.26
CA ALA A 52 0.63 -1.76 3.99
C ALA A 52 1.95 -1.00 4.13
N LEU A 53 1.93 0.17 4.77
CA LEU A 53 3.14 0.97 5.01
C LEU A 53 4.13 0.27 5.95
N ALA A 54 3.64 -0.40 7.00
CA ALA A 54 4.50 -1.20 7.88
C ALA A 54 5.18 -2.34 7.11
N GLN A 55 4.44 -3.06 6.28
CA GLN A 55 4.99 -4.14 5.45
C GLN A 55 6.01 -3.61 4.42
N LEU A 56 5.73 -2.49 3.76
CA LEU A 56 6.68 -1.85 2.84
C LEU A 56 7.98 -1.47 3.55
N ARG A 57 7.88 -0.90 4.76
CA ARG A 57 9.07 -0.58 5.57
C ARG A 57 9.89 -1.84 5.85
N GLU A 58 9.27 -2.92 6.30
CA GLU A 58 9.99 -4.17 6.59
C GLU A 58 10.69 -4.75 5.34
N ILE A 59 10.05 -4.71 4.18
CA ILE A 59 10.62 -5.19 2.92
C ILE A 59 11.84 -4.34 2.53
N LEU A 60 11.68 -3.02 2.55
CA LEU A 60 12.73 -2.08 2.15
C LEU A 60 13.90 -2.06 3.13
N GLU A 61 13.65 -2.22 4.43
CA GLU A 61 14.71 -2.31 5.43
C GLU A 61 15.54 -3.60 5.28
N LYS A 62 14.90 -4.73 4.94
CA LYS A 62 15.62 -5.98 4.61
C LYS A 62 16.47 -5.83 3.35
N ASP A 63 15.90 -5.29 2.28
CA ASP A 63 16.61 -5.07 1.00
C ASP A 63 17.77 -4.07 1.10
N ASN A 64 17.80 -3.21 2.13
CA ASN A 64 18.92 -2.30 2.39
C ASN A 64 19.98 -2.89 3.33
N ALA A 65 19.71 -4.03 3.97
CA ALA A 65 20.63 -4.72 4.87
C ALA A 65 21.46 -5.81 4.17
N ASP A 66 21.05 -6.21 2.95
CA ASP A 66 21.73 -7.13 2.04
C ASP A 66 22.59 -6.38 1.00
#